data_AF-A0A966T8P4-F1
#
_entry.id   AF-A0A966T8P4-F1
#
_cell.length_a   1.000
_cell.length_b   1.000
_cell.length_c   1.000
_cell.angle_alpha   90.00
_cell.angle_beta   90.00
_cell.angle_gamma   90.00
#
_symmetry.space_group_name_H-M   'P 1'
#
loop_
_entity.id
_entity.type
_entity.pdbx_description
1 polymer ?
#
loop_
_entity_poly.entity_id
_entity_poly.type
_entity_poly.pdbx_seq_one_letter_code
_entity_poly.pdbx_strand_id
1 'polypeptide(L)' 'MYAIISSGSKQEKVSKGQQVQVELLGVETGSEVSFTPVMLVDGENVLATPAQLAKASVKGK' A
#
# COMPACT_ATOMS: atom_id res chain seq x y z
N MET A 1 0.60 12.84 1.15
CA MET A 1 0.95 11.52 1.72
C MET A 1 0.92 10.45 0.64
N TYR A 2 1.91 9.57 0.61
CA TYR A 2 1.93 8.37 -0.25
C TYR A 2 2.49 7.17 0.51
N ALA A 3 2.24 5.97 0.00
CA ALA A 3 2.81 4.74 0.52
C ALA A 3 3.48 3.96 -0.60
N ILE A 4 4.42 3.08 -0.25
CA ILE A 4 4.93 2.04 -1.13
C ILE A 4 4.32 0.72 -0.66
N ILE A 5 3.56 0.04 -1.52
CA ILE A 5 3.01 -1.28 -1.24
C ILE A 5 3.80 -2.35 -1.99
N SER A 6 3.84 -3.55 -1.43
CA SER A 6 4.31 -4.73 -2.16
C SER A 6 3.11 -5.40 -2.84
N SER A 7 3.24 -5.68 -4.13
CA SER A 7 2.27 -6.45 -4.91
C SER A 7 3.03 -7.54 -5.65
N GLY A 8 2.97 -8.75 -5.09
CA GLY A 8 3.69 -9.91 -5.61
C GLY A 8 5.20 -9.69 -5.69
N SER A 9 5.74 -9.63 -6.91
CA SER A 9 7.17 -9.48 -7.18
C SER A 9 7.67 -8.03 -7.27
N LYS A 10 6.76 -7.04 -7.22
CA LYS A 10 7.08 -5.62 -7.41
C LYS A 10 6.56 -4.74 -6.28
N GLN A 11 7.11 -3.53 -6.20
CA GLN A 11 6.66 -2.48 -5.31
C GLN A 11 6.07 -1.32 -6.10
N GLU A 12 4.99 -0.73 -5.60
CA GLU A 12 4.27 0.34 -6.27
C GLU A 12 4.05 1.53 -5.33
N LYS A 13 4.24 2.75 -5.86
CA LYS A 13 3.93 3.98 -5.16
C LYS A 13 2.45 4.30 -5.32
N VAL A 14 1.76 4.45 -4.20
CA VAL A 14 0.32 4.65 -4.16
C VAL A 14 -0.07 5.86 -3.32
N SER A 15 -1.16 6.51 -3.72
CA SER A 15 -1.75 7.65 -3.03
C SER A 15 -3.28 7.54 -3.04
N LYS A 16 -3.95 8.26 -2.16
CA LYS A 16 -5.41 8.19 -2.02
C LYS A 16 -6.09 8.62 -3.33
N GLY A 17 -6.97 7.78 -3.85
CA GLY A 17 -7.72 8.03 -5.09
C GLY A 17 -6.99 7.65 -6.38
N GLN A 18 -5.76 7.16 -6.29
CA GLN A 18 -4.99 6.71 -7.45
C GLN A 18 -5.42 5.29 -7.87
N GLN A 19 -5.64 5.07 -9.17
CA GLN A 19 -5.75 3.72 -9.74
C GLN A 19 -4.35 3.19 -10.05
N VAL A 20 -4.08 1.95 -9.66
CA VAL A 20 -2.76 1.32 -9.76
C VAL A 20 -2.93 -0.12 -10.23
N GLN A 21 -2.07 -0.56 -11.16
CA GLN A 21 -2.06 -1.94 -11.62
C GLN A 21 -1.21 -2.81 -10.69
N VAL A 22 -1.88 -3.77 -10.06
CA VAL A 22 -1.29 -4.77 -9.17
C VAL A 22 -1.32 -6.15 -9.81
N GLU A 23 -0.56 -7.09 -9.27
CA GLU A 23 -0.65 -8.50 -9.66
C GLU A 23 -2.02 -9.10 -9.28
N LEU A 24 -2.33 -10.29 -9.80
CA LEU A 24 -3.61 -10.97 -9.56
C LEU A 24 -3.76 -11.35 -8.08
N LEU A 25 -4.81 -10.83 -7.42
CA LEU A 25 -5.03 -10.98 -5.97
C LEU A 25 -5.96 -12.14 -5.60
N GLY A 26 -6.61 -12.78 -6.57
CA GLY A 26 -7.56 -13.88 -6.32
C GLY A 26 -8.83 -13.48 -5.56
N VAL A 27 -9.23 -12.20 -5.62
CA VAL A 27 -10.45 -11.66 -5.00
C VAL A 27 -11.48 -11.28 -6.06
N GLU A 28 -12.76 -11.24 -5.68
CA GLU A 28 -13.82 -10.79 -6.57
C GLU A 28 -13.71 -9.29 -6.90
N THR A 29 -14.14 -8.91 -8.11
CA THR A 29 -14.16 -7.52 -8.55
C THR A 29 -14.93 -6.64 -7.57
N GLY A 30 -14.28 -5.57 -7.12
CA GLY A 30 -14.88 -4.63 -6.18
C GLY A 30 -14.83 -5.05 -4.71
N SER A 31 -14.10 -6.12 -4.38
CA SER A 31 -13.73 -6.45 -3.00
C SER A 31 -12.74 -5.44 -2.45
N GLU A 32 -12.84 -5.12 -1.16
CA GLU A 32 -11.82 -4.34 -0.47
C GLU A 32 -10.57 -5.22 -0.23
N VAL A 33 -9.40 -4.69 -0.53
CA VAL A 33 -8.10 -5.34 -0.29
C VAL A 33 -7.26 -4.47 0.63
N SER A 34 -6.63 -5.09 1.62
CA SER A 34 -5.69 -4.44 2.54
C SER A 34 -4.26 -4.87 2.24
N PHE A 35 -3.37 -3.89 2.14
CA PHE A 35 -1.93 -4.06 1.98
C PHE A 35 -1.21 -3.49 3.19
N THR A 36 -0.19 -4.20 3.66
CA THR A 36 0.80 -3.62 4.59
C THR A 36 1.83 -2.87 3.76
N PRO A 37 1.98 -1.54 3.95
CA PRO A 37 2.97 -0.77 3.21
C PRO A 37 4.39 -1.13 3.66
N VAL A 38 5.34 -1.05 2.72
CA VAL A 38 6.78 -1.19 2.97
C VAL A 38 7.38 0.16 3.38
N MET A 39 6.75 1.26 2.96
CA MET A 39 7.13 2.61 3.35
C MET A 39 5.90 3.53 3.35
N LEU A 40 5.84 4.47 4.28
CA LEU A 40 4.83 5.52 4.33
C LEU A 40 5.52 6.88 4.43
N VAL A 41 5.08 7.83 3.60
CA VAL A 41 5.62 9.19 3.58
C VAL A 41 4.48 10.19 3.76
N ASP A 42 4.53 10.93 4.86
CA ASP A 42 3.60 12.00 5.20
C ASP A 42 4.35 13.32 5.46
N GLY A 43 4.49 14.12 4.40
CA GLY A 43 5.31 15.33 4.43
C GLY A 43 6.77 14.99 4.70
N GLU A 44 7.31 15.51 5.80
CA GLU A 44 8.68 15.24 6.26
C GLU A 44 8.79 13.93 7.05
N ASN A 45 7.67 13.34 7.48
CA ASN A 45 7.66 12.10 8.25
C ASN A 45 7.76 10.90 7.30
N VAL A 46 8.83 10.11 7.44
CA VAL A 46 9.07 8.88 6.68
C VAL A 46 9.11 7.69 7.65
N LEU A 47 8.22 6.73 7.44
CA LEU A 47 8.18 5.46 8.17
C LEU A 47 8.60 4.33 7.23
N ALA A 48 9.63 3.57 7.60
CA ALA A 48 10.19 2.51 6.74
C ALA A 48 10.64 1.26 7.52
N THR A 49 10.40 1.21 8.84
CA THR A 49 10.75 0.05 9.66
C THR A 49 9.51 -0.76 10.04
N PRO A 50 9.63 -2.09 10.28
CA PRO A 50 8.49 -2.92 10.68
C PRO A 50 7.77 -2.40 11.93
N ALA A 51 8.51 -1.91 12.92
CA ALA A 51 7.94 -1.37 14.15
C ALA A 51 7.09 -0.11 13.91
N GLN A 52 7.54 0.77 13.01
CA GLN A 52 6.80 1.97 12.64
C GLN A 52 5.55 1.65 11.80
N LEU A 53 5.63 0.62 10.97
CA LEU A 53 4.58 0.25 10.02
C LEU A 53 3.56 -0.74 10.60
N ALA A 54 3.77 -1.23 11.83
CA ALA A 54 2.89 -2.20 12.49
C ALA A 54 1.42 -1.76 12.59
N LYS A 55 1.16 -0.45 12.59
CA LYS A 55 -0.20 0.13 12.63
C LYS A 55 -0.64 0.71 11.28
N ALA A 56 0.20 0.65 10.25
CA ALA A 56 -0.10 1.19 8.93
C ALA A 56 -0.80 0.15 8.06
N SER A 57 -1.87 0.57 7.37
CA SER A 57 -2.60 -0.25 6.41
C SER A 57 -3.04 0.62 5.25
N VAL A 58 -2.91 0.10 4.03
CA VAL A 58 -3.40 0.72 2.80
C VAL A 58 -4.55 -0.10 2.28
N LYS A 59 -5.71 0.53 2.08
CA LYS A 59 -6.91 -0.13 1.56
C LYS A 59 -7.26 0.38 0.18
N GLY A 60 -7.69 -0.52 -0.69
CA GLY A 60 -8.15 -0.23 -2.05
C GLY A 60 -9.29 -1.15 -2.47
N LYS A 61 -9.98 -0.79 -3.55
CA LYS A 61 -11.07 -1.53 -4.18
C LYS A 61 -10.95 -1.45 -5.70
#